data_AF-A0A958AMC1-F1
#
_entry.id   AF-A0A958AMC1-F1
#
_cell.length_a   1.000
_cell.length_b   1.000
_cell.length_c   1.000
_cell.angle_alpha   90.00
_cell.angle_beta   90.00
_cell.angle_gamma   90.00
#
_symmetry.space_group_name_H-M   'P 1'
#
loop_
_entity.id
_entity.type
_entity.pdbx_description
1 polymer ?
#
loop_
_entity_poly.entity_id
_entity_poly.type
_entity_poly.pdbx_seq_one_letter_code
_entity_poly.pdbx_strand_id
1 'polypeptide(L)'
;MDAIPTATLFVSYTHLDQQEQQAFAALAKKLSRRLEQPVIPCPLDSPGNPMLNGVATALQQGAVRIVTLPLFLSPAEYRDNTVAKSITLASRRWPFVQFHLSPPPDWADWVTIVEALMVEASGDSTLSQPSPFDKLRTQPARRRSQNFPPSEGDRGGESLDQPRLSALEGKPGGPAPDKTVAILVGRGETDSDFNSDVAKLARLLYDANDFGWVDIAFTHQTTPSVIELLNRYQNLSIKHVIITPYLLFDGQAYQQLRSQIESYQRYSPFKIATTPSLSHSDNLIDVLLCQHAAALKDRSLLPVSWEEVERQLVAELNTHDKFRPGQPPPDEDAFQQLAAKIDAILPPRYKGRTADVSAAPMAAADLVFDDDGDVAWDQIFGVDDPNNPFCELALAGGPAHRGELLEPPLAADCSTAAGKYAAVLAEIERGIHMITGLPVVSSNAPGWIGVQCDSEAMAIWLMRAIIVENVMVRRERDVIYLPAGPDFTLKNEIKSIVTVTAKTWHYWIEHISYQTLLTAAKSSMNGKTA
;
A
#
# COMPACT_ATOMS: atom_id res chain seq x y z
N MET A 1 -2.28 -17.38 -24.37
CA MET A 1 -2.21 -16.18 -23.51
C MET A 1 -0.83 -16.17 -22.92
N ASP A 2 0.01 -15.24 -23.35
CA ASP A 2 1.34 -15.08 -22.78
C ASP A 2 1.20 -14.65 -21.33
N ALA A 3 1.96 -15.27 -20.44
CA ALA A 3 1.96 -14.93 -19.02
C ALA A 3 2.43 -13.48 -18.88
N ILE A 4 1.67 -12.67 -18.13
CA ILE A 4 2.04 -11.27 -17.87
C ILE A 4 3.41 -11.26 -17.19
N PRO A 5 4.42 -10.55 -17.73
CA PRO A 5 5.76 -10.47 -17.14
C PRO A 5 5.67 -10.01 -15.69
N THR A 6 5.96 -10.93 -14.77
CA THR A 6 5.78 -10.75 -13.33
C THR A 6 7.12 -10.86 -12.62
N ALA A 7 7.38 -9.98 -11.66
CA ALA A 7 8.50 -10.08 -10.73
C ALA A 7 7.99 -10.01 -9.29
N THR A 8 8.73 -10.60 -8.37
CA THR A 8 8.43 -10.56 -6.94
C THR A 8 9.45 -9.69 -6.22
N LEU A 9 9.00 -8.73 -5.41
CA LEU A 9 9.85 -8.08 -4.41
C LEU A 9 9.73 -8.88 -3.12
N PHE A 10 10.81 -9.53 -2.72
CA PHE A 10 10.85 -10.31 -1.50
C PHE A 10 11.41 -9.45 -0.38
N VAL A 11 10.58 -9.11 0.60
CA VAL A 11 10.88 -8.07 1.58
C VAL A 11 11.14 -8.73 2.94
N SER A 12 12.19 -8.27 3.63
CA SER A 12 12.52 -8.70 5.00
C SER A 12 12.86 -7.47 5.85
N TYR A 13 12.85 -7.66 7.17
CA TYR A 13 13.04 -6.60 8.16
C TYR A 13 14.47 -6.00 8.15
N THR A 14 14.65 -4.92 8.92
CA THR A 14 15.91 -4.24 9.14
C THR A 14 16.77 -5.00 10.17
N HIS A 15 18.11 -4.93 10.08
CA HIS A 15 19.06 -5.54 11.03
C HIS A 15 19.43 -7.00 10.76
N LEU A 16 19.45 -7.41 9.49
CA LEU A 16 20.08 -8.66 9.08
C LEU A 16 21.60 -8.48 9.11
N ASP A 17 22.31 -9.37 9.80
CA ASP A 17 23.77 -9.40 9.71
C ASP A 17 24.24 -9.85 8.31
N GLN A 18 25.53 -9.74 8.01
CA GLN A 18 26.05 -10.07 6.67
C GLN A 18 25.77 -11.52 6.25
N GLN A 19 25.78 -12.46 7.20
CA GLN A 19 25.50 -13.88 6.93
C GLN A 19 24.00 -14.10 6.70
N GLU A 20 23.15 -13.42 7.48
CA GLU A 20 21.69 -13.45 7.30
C GLU A 20 21.27 -12.81 5.96
N GLN A 21 21.91 -11.72 5.53
CA GLN A 21 21.69 -11.12 4.21
C GLN A 21 22.01 -12.09 3.07
N GLN A 22 23.11 -12.84 3.18
CA GLN A 22 23.46 -13.87 2.20
C GLN A 22 22.45 -15.02 2.19
N ALA A 23 22.01 -15.46 3.37
CA ALA A 23 20.99 -16.49 3.51
C ALA A 23 19.63 -16.04 2.93
N PHE A 24 19.24 -14.79 3.17
CA PHE A 24 18.04 -14.18 2.60
C PHE A 24 18.11 -14.12 1.06
N ALA A 25 19.24 -13.71 0.50
CA ALA A 25 19.45 -13.73 -0.95
C ALA A 25 19.41 -15.16 -1.53
N ALA A 26 19.96 -16.15 -0.81
CA ALA A 26 19.88 -17.55 -1.20
C ALA A 26 18.44 -18.08 -1.17
N LEU A 27 17.65 -17.69 -0.16
CA LEU A 27 16.22 -18.03 -0.06
C LEU A 27 15.43 -17.40 -1.22
N ALA A 28 15.69 -16.12 -1.55
CA ALA A 28 15.11 -15.44 -2.71
C ALA A 28 15.40 -16.20 -4.01
N LYS A 29 16.62 -16.73 -4.17
CA LYS A 29 17.01 -17.56 -5.32
C LYS A 29 16.30 -18.91 -5.34
N LYS A 30 16.09 -19.56 -4.18
CA LYS A 30 15.28 -20.79 -4.07
C LYS A 30 13.83 -20.50 -4.49
N LEU A 31 13.25 -19.40 -4.01
CA LEU A 31 11.90 -18.97 -4.35
C LEU A 31 11.75 -18.62 -5.84
N SER A 32 12.73 -17.92 -6.43
CA SER A 32 12.74 -17.59 -7.87
C SER A 32 12.67 -18.83 -8.75
N ARG A 33 13.40 -19.90 -8.39
CA ARG A 33 13.34 -21.18 -9.11
C ARG A 33 11.97 -21.86 -9.00
N ARG A 34 11.29 -21.70 -7.86
CA ARG A 34 9.97 -22.30 -7.61
C ARG A 34 8.83 -21.53 -8.28
N LEU A 35 8.94 -20.20 -8.36
CA LEU A 35 7.97 -19.34 -9.03
C LEU A 35 8.21 -19.22 -10.54
N GLU A 36 9.37 -19.68 -11.03
CA GLU A 36 9.80 -19.53 -12.43
C GLU A 36 9.80 -18.05 -12.90
N GLN A 37 10.05 -17.13 -11.98
CA GLN A 37 10.07 -15.68 -12.25
C GLN A 37 11.14 -14.97 -11.40
N PRO A 38 11.53 -13.74 -11.76
CA PRO A 38 12.49 -12.98 -10.97
C PRO A 38 11.98 -12.70 -9.56
N VAL A 39 12.80 -13.00 -8.55
CA VAL A 39 12.56 -12.61 -7.16
C VAL A 39 13.72 -11.72 -6.73
N ILE A 40 13.40 -10.49 -6.37
CA ILE A 40 14.37 -9.45 -6.03
C ILE A 40 14.35 -9.29 -4.51
N PRO A 41 15.46 -9.59 -3.82
CA PRO A 41 15.54 -9.40 -2.37
C PRO A 41 15.60 -7.90 -2.04
N CYS A 42 14.74 -7.46 -1.15
CA CYS A 42 14.61 -6.09 -0.67
C CYS A 42 14.70 -6.06 0.86
N PRO A 43 15.89 -6.23 1.46
CA PRO A 43 16.06 -6.07 2.90
C PRO A 43 15.94 -4.59 3.26
N LEU A 44 15.04 -4.27 4.20
CA LEU A 44 14.64 -2.88 4.46
C LEU A 44 15.75 -2.01 5.09
N ASP A 45 16.81 -2.62 5.63
CA ASP A 45 17.98 -1.92 6.20
C ASP A 45 19.02 -1.49 5.16
N SER A 46 18.82 -1.88 3.90
CA SER A 46 19.75 -1.51 2.83
C SER A 46 19.73 -0.01 2.56
N PRO A 47 20.88 0.60 2.18
CA PRO A 47 20.96 2.02 1.87
C PRO A 47 19.95 2.46 0.80
N GLY A 48 19.30 3.61 1.03
CA GLY A 48 18.31 4.17 0.11
C GLY A 48 16.91 3.59 0.34
N ASN A 49 16.09 3.50 -0.73
CA ASN A 49 14.80 2.82 -0.68
C ASN A 49 14.90 1.47 -1.42
N PRO A 50 15.16 0.35 -0.70
CA PRO A 50 15.42 -0.95 -1.32
C PRO A 50 14.22 -1.48 -2.11
N MET A 51 12.99 -1.12 -1.71
CA MET A 51 11.79 -1.50 -2.44
C MET A 51 11.68 -0.75 -3.77
N LEU A 52 11.87 0.57 -3.79
CA LEU A 52 11.86 1.34 -5.04
C LEU A 52 12.99 0.93 -5.98
N ASN A 53 14.17 0.66 -5.44
CA ASN A 53 15.30 0.11 -6.21
C ASN A 53 14.92 -1.25 -6.80
N GLY A 54 14.28 -2.12 -6.00
CA GLY A 54 13.78 -3.41 -6.45
C GLY A 54 12.74 -3.30 -7.56
N VAL A 55 11.81 -2.33 -7.47
CA VAL A 55 10.88 -2.02 -8.56
C VAL A 55 11.63 -1.63 -9.83
N ALA A 56 12.57 -0.69 -9.75
CA ALA A 56 13.35 -0.27 -10.90
C ALA A 56 14.10 -1.44 -11.56
N THR A 57 14.69 -2.35 -10.75
CA THR A 57 15.32 -3.58 -11.23
C THR A 57 14.32 -4.52 -11.90
N ALA A 58 13.12 -4.70 -11.34
CA ALA A 58 12.05 -5.51 -11.95
C ALA A 58 11.65 -4.97 -13.33
N LEU A 59 11.51 -3.65 -13.46
CA LEU A 59 11.15 -3.00 -14.71
C LEU A 59 12.26 -3.13 -15.77
N GLN A 60 13.53 -3.01 -15.37
CA GLN A 60 14.67 -3.26 -16.26
C GLN A 60 14.69 -4.71 -16.79
N GLN A 61 14.14 -5.66 -16.02
CA GLN A 61 13.97 -7.06 -16.43
C GLN A 61 12.69 -7.30 -17.24
N GLY A 62 11.92 -6.24 -17.55
CA GLY A 62 10.72 -6.30 -18.38
C GLY A 62 9.44 -6.66 -17.62
N ALA A 63 9.46 -6.69 -16.29
CA ALA A 63 8.25 -6.93 -15.52
C ALA A 63 7.27 -5.76 -15.66
N VAL A 64 5.99 -6.08 -15.79
CA VAL A 64 4.88 -5.10 -15.79
C VAL A 64 3.87 -5.40 -14.68
N ARG A 65 4.08 -6.49 -13.95
CA ARG A 65 3.40 -6.84 -12.71
C ARG A 65 4.42 -7.11 -11.62
N ILE A 66 4.18 -6.57 -10.44
CA ILE A 66 5.02 -6.69 -9.27
C ILE A 66 4.20 -7.25 -8.12
N VAL A 67 4.67 -8.35 -7.53
CA VAL A 67 4.12 -8.91 -6.29
C VAL A 67 5.09 -8.63 -5.16
N THR A 68 4.68 -7.86 -4.16
CA THR A 68 5.41 -7.69 -2.92
C THR A 68 5.06 -8.81 -1.96
N LEU A 69 6.08 -9.53 -1.51
CA LEU A 69 5.99 -10.70 -0.64
C LEU A 69 6.81 -10.42 0.62
N PRO A 70 6.18 -9.97 1.71
CA PRO A 70 6.85 -9.74 2.97
C PRO A 70 7.10 -11.05 3.74
N LEU A 71 8.29 -11.17 4.31
CA LEU A 71 8.69 -12.23 5.24
C LEU A 71 9.00 -11.56 6.60
N PHE A 72 8.00 -11.58 7.49
CA PHE A 72 8.09 -11.05 8.85
C PHE A 72 7.71 -12.13 9.85
N LEU A 73 8.49 -12.27 10.93
CA LEU A 73 8.25 -13.21 12.02
C LEU A 73 7.07 -12.80 12.89
N SER A 74 6.72 -11.51 12.91
CA SER A 74 5.68 -11.05 13.81
C SER A 74 4.86 -9.90 13.27
N PRO A 75 3.61 -9.73 13.74
CA PRO A 75 2.82 -8.54 13.44
C PRO A 75 3.50 -7.23 13.90
N ALA A 76 4.29 -7.26 14.98
CA ALA A 76 5.05 -6.09 15.42
C ALA A 76 6.04 -5.61 14.35
N GLU A 77 6.71 -6.52 13.64
CA GLU A 77 7.62 -6.20 12.52
C GLU A 77 6.90 -5.52 11.33
N TYR A 78 5.60 -5.78 11.14
CA TYR A 78 4.82 -5.25 10.04
C TYR A 78 4.16 -3.88 10.33
N ARG A 79 4.29 -3.36 11.55
CA ARG A 79 3.49 -2.22 12.05
C ARG A 79 3.82 -0.87 11.42
N ASP A 80 5.07 -0.62 11.01
CA ASP A 80 5.50 0.72 10.59
C ASP A 80 4.98 1.18 9.22
N ASN A 81 4.13 0.38 8.57
CA ASN A 81 3.54 0.62 7.25
C ASN A 81 4.58 0.91 6.14
N THR A 82 5.88 0.65 6.38
CA THR A 82 6.98 0.94 5.45
C THR A 82 6.79 0.27 4.10
N VAL A 83 6.33 -0.98 4.10
CA VAL A 83 6.05 -1.76 2.88
C VAL A 83 4.91 -1.11 2.10
N ALA A 84 3.78 -0.83 2.76
CA ALA A 84 2.63 -0.20 2.14
C ALA A 84 2.96 1.20 1.58
N LYS A 85 3.63 2.04 2.38
CA LYS A 85 4.09 3.38 1.96
C LYS A 85 5.00 3.32 0.73
N SER A 86 5.91 2.34 0.68
CA SER A 86 6.82 2.16 -0.45
C SER A 86 6.09 1.73 -1.72
N ILE A 87 5.08 0.86 -1.61
CA ILE A 87 4.23 0.46 -2.73
C ILE A 87 3.38 1.64 -3.22
N THR A 88 2.78 2.41 -2.32
CA THR A 88 2.01 3.61 -2.68
C THR A 88 2.87 4.64 -3.41
N LEU A 89 4.12 4.81 -3.00
CA LEU A 89 5.06 5.68 -3.69
C LEU A 89 5.46 5.11 -5.06
N ALA A 90 5.68 3.79 -5.15
CA ALA A 90 6.00 3.10 -6.40
C ALA A 90 4.85 3.18 -7.41
N SER A 91 3.60 3.02 -6.98
CA SER A 91 2.42 3.06 -7.85
C SER A 91 2.21 4.46 -8.44
N ARG A 92 2.48 5.52 -7.67
CA ARG A 92 2.50 6.90 -8.17
C ARG A 92 3.62 7.15 -9.19
N ARG A 93 4.79 6.55 -8.97
CA ARG A 93 5.96 6.72 -9.84
C ARG A 93 5.84 5.94 -11.15
N TRP A 94 5.22 4.77 -11.12
CA TRP A 94 5.05 3.86 -12.25
C TRP A 94 3.58 3.40 -12.38
N PRO A 95 2.66 4.28 -12.82
CA PRO A 95 1.22 4.00 -12.85
C PRO A 95 0.82 2.91 -13.86
N PHE A 96 1.71 2.54 -14.77
CA PHE A 96 1.50 1.47 -15.75
C PHE A 96 1.82 0.06 -15.21
N VAL A 97 2.33 -0.05 -13.98
CA VAL A 97 2.75 -1.31 -13.36
C VAL A 97 1.63 -1.81 -12.44
N GLN A 98 1.29 -3.09 -12.53
CA GLN A 98 0.33 -3.72 -11.62
C GLN A 98 1.03 -4.12 -10.33
N PHE A 99 0.60 -3.57 -9.19
CA PHE A 99 1.16 -3.93 -7.88
C PHE A 99 0.21 -4.87 -7.13
N HIS A 100 0.77 -5.90 -6.51
CA HIS A 100 0.10 -6.79 -5.58
C HIS A 100 0.95 -6.87 -4.31
N LEU A 101 0.32 -7.01 -3.15
CA LEU A 101 0.95 -7.14 -1.85
C LEU A 101 0.29 -8.34 -1.21
N SER A 102 1.09 -9.35 -0.87
CA SER A 102 0.58 -10.43 -0.03
C SER A 102 0.58 -9.99 1.42
N PRO A 103 -0.33 -10.52 2.24
CA PRO A 103 -0.12 -10.47 3.69
C PRO A 103 1.16 -11.25 4.04
N PRO A 104 1.81 -10.91 5.18
CA PRO A 104 2.90 -11.72 5.71
C PRO A 104 2.37 -13.08 6.20
N PRO A 105 3.26 -14.08 6.42
CA PRO A 105 2.89 -15.33 7.07
C PRO A 105 2.16 -15.08 8.39
N ASP A 106 1.03 -15.75 8.59
CA ASP A 106 0.22 -15.58 9.79
C ASP A 106 0.65 -16.54 10.93
N TRP A 107 -0.07 -16.51 12.04
CA TRP A 107 0.25 -17.37 13.18
C TRP A 107 0.10 -18.86 12.89
N ALA A 108 -0.86 -19.25 12.05
CA ALA A 108 -1.05 -20.66 11.69
C ALA A 108 0.08 -21.15 10.78
N ASP A 109 0.55 -20.28 9.86
CA ASP A 109 1.74 -20.53 9.05
C ASP A 109 2.97 -20.76 9.93
N TRP A 110 3.22 -19.89 10.91
CA TRP A 110 4.36 -20.01 11.83
C TRP A 110 4.30 -21.25 12.73
N VAL A 111 3.12 -21.59 13.25
CA VAL A 111 2.91 -22.84 14.01
C VAL A 111 3.30 -24.04 13.14
N THR A 112 2.81 -24.09 11.89
CA THR A 112 3.09 -25.19 10.95
C THR A 112 4.59 -25.33 10.64
N ILE A 113 5.29 -24.21 10.47
CA ILE A 113 6.73 -24.21 10.19
C ILE A 113 7.53 -24.69 11.40
N VAL A 114 7.22 -24.15 12.59
CA VAL A 114 7.94 -24.47 13.83
C VAL A 114 7.68 -25.91 14.26
N GLU A 115 6.43 -26.37 14.18
CA GLU A 115 6.06 -27.74 14.51
C GLU A 115 6.81 -28.75 13.64
N ALA A 116 6.88 -28.52 12.32
CA ALA A 116 7.62 -29.40 11.42
C ALA A 116 9.10 -29.55 11.83
N LEU A 117 9.76 -28.44 12.21
CA LEU A 117 11.14 -28.46 12.69
C LEU A 117 11.28 -29.17 14.04
N MET A 118 10.33 -28.98 14.95
CA MET A 118 10.31 -29.67 16.25
C MET A 118 10.13 -31.19 16.07
N VAL A 119 9.23 -31.61 15.19
CA VAL A 119 8.99 -33.02 14.87
C VAL A 119 10.25 -33.66 14.30
N GLU A 120 10.87 -33.02 13.30
CA GLU A 120 12.12 -33.50 12.70
C GLU A 120 13.25 -33.63 13.72
N ALA A 121 13.40 -32.66 14.62
CA ALA A 121 14.42 -32.69 15.67
C ALA A 121 14.13 -33.72 16.78
N SER A 122 12.85 -33.99 17.06
CA SER A 122 12.43 -34.98 18.07
C SER A 122 12.68 -36.42 17.63
N GLY A 123 12.58 -36.68 16.31
CA GLY A 123 12.57 -38.03 15.75
C GLY A 123 11.32 -38.85 16.08
N ASP A 124 10.28 -38.23 16.65
CA ASP A 124 9.08 -38.88 17.14
C ASP A 124 7.90 -38.71 16.17
N SER A 125 7.45 -39.82 15.58
CA SER A 125 6.35 -39.83 14.60
C SER A 125 4.98 -39.55 15.21
N THR A 126 4.82 -39.57 16.54
CA THR A 126 3.52 -39.32 17.20
C THR A 126 3.14 -37.84 17.26
N LEU A 127 4.10 -36.93 17.03
CA LEU A 127 3.85 -35.49 16.88
C LEU A 127 3.51 -35.10 15.43
N SER A 128 3.44 -36.06 14.51
CA SER A 128 3.23 -35.80 13.09
C SER A 128 1.73 -35.76 12.75
N GLN A 129 1.19 -34.56 12.55
CA GLN A 129 0.03 -34.38 11.67
C GLN A 129 0.53 -34.16 10.23
N PRO A 130 -0.16 -34.68 9.20
CA PRO A 130 0.18 -34.39 7.82
C PRO A 130 0.12 -32.89 7.57
N SER A 131 1.12 -32.35 6.87
CA SER A 131 1.17 -30.93 6.56
C SER A 131 -0.07 -30.57 5.73
N PRO A 132 -0.81 -29.49 6.03
CA PRO A 132 -1.89 -29.00 5.18
C PRO A 132 -1.45 -28.80 3.71
N PHE A 133 -0.13 -28.66 3.48
CA PHE A 133 0.50 -28.40 2.21
C PHE A 133 1.00 -29.65 1.46
N ASP A 134 0.80 -30.87 1.97
CA ASP A 134 1.19 -32.11 1.27
C ASP A 134 0.50 -32.28 -0.11
N LYS A 135 -0.62 -31.59 -0.32
CA LYS A 135 -1.32 -31.51 -1.61
C LYS A 135 -0.60 -30.67 -2.67
N LEU A 136 0.29 -29.75 -2.28
CA LEU A 136 1.09 -28.91 -3.18
C LEU A 136 2.38 -29.60 -3.62
N ARG A 137 2.99 -30.40 -2.75
CA ARG A 137 4.21 -31.18 -3.05
C ARG A 137 4.02 -32.21 -4.16
N THR A 138 2.81 -32.70 -4.37
CA THR A 138 2.49 -33.84 -5.25
C THR A 138 1.94 -33.48 -6.63
N GLN A 139 1.77 -32.18 -6.96
CA GLN A 139 1.25 -31.77 -8.28
C GLN A 139 2.37 -31.49 -9.29
N PRO A 140 2.49 -32.26 -10.39
CA PRO A 140 3.30 -31.84 -11.52
C PRO A 140 2.59 -30.70 -12.27
N ALA A 141 3.36 -29.69 -12.68
CA ALA A 141 2.88 -28.54 -13.45
C ALA A 141 2.05 -29.00 -14.67
N ARG A 142 0.72 -28.88 -14.59
CA ARG A 142 -0.18 -29.21 -15.70
C ARG A 142 -1.08 -28.02 -16.04
N ARG A 143 -0.89 -27.52 -17.27
CA ARG A 143 -1.87 -26.73 -18.02
C ARG A 143 -3.21 -27.47 -18.09
N ARG A 144 -4.30 -26.85 -17.61
CA ARG A 144 -5.69 -27.18 -18.01
C ARG A 144 -6.48 -25.87 -18.03
N SER A 145 -6.97 -25.41 -19.18
CA SER A 145 -8.13 -25.91 -19.93
C SER A 145 -9.38 -25.91 -19.05
N GLN A 146 -10.15 -24.83 -19.20
CA GLN A 146 -11.48 -24.63 -18.63
C GLN A 146 -12.41 -25.78 -19.03
N ASN A 147 -13.21 -26.24 -18.09
CA ASN A 147 -14.57 -26.75 -18.32
C ASN A 147 -15.26 -26.92 -16.95
N PHE A 148 -16.26 -26.10 -16.69
CA PHE A 148 -17.21 -26.22 -15.58
C PHE A 148 -18.49 -26.87 -16.11
N PRO A 149 -19.10 -27.84 -15.41
CA PRO A 149 -20.51 -28.16 -15.56
C PRO A 149 -21.38 -27.33 -14.57
N PRO A 150 -22.69 -27.20 -14.83
CA PRO A 150 -23.51 -26.14 -14.27
C PRO A 150 -24.16 -26.48 -12.91
N SER A 151 -24.69 -25.42 -12.32
CA SER A 151 -25.42 -25.29 -11.06
C SER A 151 -26.74 -26.06 -11.01
N GLU A 152 -27.03 -26.65 -9.85
CA GLU A 152 -28.41 -26.89 -9.38
C GLU A 152 -28.53 -26.41 -7.93
N GLY A 153 -29.60 -25.66 -7.67
CA GLY A 153 -30.04 -25.35 -6.32
C GLY A 153 -31.31 -26.12 -6.00
N ASP A 154 -31.54 -26.40 -4.72
CA ASP A 154 -32.86 -26.23 -4.10
C ASP A 154 -32.74 -26.17 -2.57
N ARG A 155 -33.82 -25.66 -1.99
CA ARG A 155 -34.09 -25.10 -0.67
C ARG A 155 -34.04 -26.06 0.54
N GLY A 156 -33.92 -25.44 1.71
CA GLY A 156 -34.22 -25.96 3.06
C GLY A 156 -33.04 -25.65 3.99
N GLY A 157 -33.09 -24.78 5.00
CA GLY A 157 -34.16 -24.54 5.96
C GLY A 157 -33.77 -25.23 7.26
N GLU A 158 -32.80 -24.69 8.04
CA GLU A 158 -32.47 -25.23 9.36
C GLU A 158 -31.83 -24.17 10.30
N SER A 159 -32.56 -23.97 11.40
CA SER A 159 -32.13 -23.69 12.79
C SER A 159 -30.78 -23.00 13.06
N LEU A 160 -30.87 -21.84 13.73
CA LEU A 160 -29.79 -21.25 14.52
C LEU A 160 -29.52 -22.13 15.76
N ASP A 161 -28.74 -23.19 15.59
CA ASP A 161 -28.20 -23.97 16.71
C ASP A 161 -26.79 -23.49 17.07
N GLN A 162 -26.69 -22.92 18.28
CA GLN A 162 -25.44 -22.62 18.96
C GLN A 162 -24.57 -23.89 19.07
N PRO A 163 -23.29 -23.88 18.66
CA PRO A 163 -22.39 -24.96 18.99
C PRO A 163 -22.02 -24.89 20.48
N ARG A 164 -22.37 -25.99 21.16
CA ARG A 164 -22.19 -26.29 22.58
C ARG A 164 -20.79 -25.99 23.09
N LEU A 165 -20.73 -25.13 24.11
CA LEU A 165 -19.58 -24.87 24.98
C LEU A 165 -19.40 -26.02 25.98
N SER A 166 -19.16 -27.24 25.51
CA SER A 166 -18.97 -28.42 26.37
C SER A 166 -17.84 -29.31 25.86
N ALA A 167 -16.62 -28.78 25.90
CA ALA A 167 -15.36 -29.54 25.91
C ALA A 167 -14.19 -28.61 26.29
N LEU A 168 -14.24 -28.02 27.48
CA LEU A 168 -13.09 -27.39 28.13
C LEU A 168 -12.77 -28.17 29.41
N GLU A 169 -12.44 -29.45 29.25
CA GLU A 169 -11.64 -30.13 30.27
C GLU A 169 -10.21 -29.61 30.12
N GLY A 170 -9.81 -28.68 30.99
CA GLY A 170 -8.46 -28.13 30.98
C GLY A 170 -7.42 -29.23 31.18
N LYS A 171 -6.40 -29.27 30.31
CA LYS A 171 -5.19 -30.09 30.51
C LYS A 171 -4.63 -29.78 31.92
N PRO A 172 -4.43 -30.77 32.80
CA PRO A 172 -3.91 -30.54 34.14
C PRO A 172 -2.52 -29.88 34.09
N GLY A 173 -2.32 -28.86 34.92
CA GLY A 173 -1.10 -28.07 35.01
C GLY A 173 0.05 -28.83 35.68
N GLY A 174 0.83 -29.54 34.89
CA GLY A 174 2.09 -30.18 35.29
C GLY A 174 2.51 -31.22 34.25
N PRO A 175 3.80 -31.33 33.88
CA PRO A 175 4.23 -32.24 32.84
C PRO A 175 4.08 -33.67 33.34
N ALA A 176 3.42 -34.52 32.54
CA ALA A 176 3.54 -35.96 32.75
C ALA A 176 5.03 -36.34 32.59
N PRO A 177 5.58 -37.22 33.44
CA PRO A 177 7.04 -37.49 33.55
C PRO A 177 7.73 -38.06 32.29
N ASP A 178 6.98 -38.30 31.21
CA ASP A 178 7.48 -38.78 29.92
C ASP A 178 7.21 -37.81 28.75
N LYS A 179 6.57 -36.66 28.99
CA LYS A 179 6.30 -35.68 27.93
C LYS A 179 7.49 -34.76 27.67
N THR A 180 7.78 -34.53 26.39
CA THR A 180 8.81 -33.61 25.93
C THR A 180 8.42 -32.17 26.23
N VAL A 181 9.40 -31.38 26.68
CA VAL A 181 9.29 -29.94 26.87
C VAL A 181 9.82 -29.23 25.63
N ALA A 182 9.07 -28.26 25.11
CA ALA A 182 9.56 -27.39 24.03
C ALA A 182 9.92 -26.01 24.59
N ILE A 183 11.03 -25.44 24.09
CA ILE A 183 11.46 -24.08 24.39
C ILE A 183 11.53 -23.32 23.07
N LEU A 184 10.69 -22.30 22.92
CA LEU A 184 10.76 -21.36 21.80
C LEU A 184 11.70 -20.21 22.18
N VAL A 185 12.74 -19.97 21.37
CA VAL A 185 13.79 -18.99 21.69
C VAL A 185 13.69 -17.78 20.76
N GLY A 186 13.18 -16.66 21.26
CA GLY A 186 13.15 -15.39 20.52
C GLY A 186 14.51 -14.68 20.50
N ARG A 187 14.69 -13.72 19.58
CA ARG A 187 15.87 -12.83 19.58
C ARG A 187 15.96 -12.03 20.88
N GLY A 188 14.82 -11.47 21.29
CA GLY A 188 14.67 -10.62 22.45
C GLY A 188 14.94 -9.16 22.12
N GLU A 189 13.91 -8.34 22.27
CA GLU A 189 13.92 -6.92 21.90
C GLU A 189 13.55 -6.04 23.09
N THR A 190 13.88 -4.75 23.00
CA THR A 190 13.47 -3.76 24.02
C THR A 190 11.97 -3.47 23.98
N ASP A 191 11.36 -3.56 22.79
CA ASP A 191 9.92 -3.42 22.61
C ASP A 191 9.19 -4.70 23.06
N SER A 192 8.26 -4.53 24.01
CA SER A 192 7.50 -5.62 24.61
C SER A 192 6.61 -6.37 23.60
N ASP A 193 6.21 -5.72 22.51
CA ASP A 193 5.28 -6.33 21.56
C ASP A 193 5.96 -7.49 20.80
N PHE A 194 7.22 -7.32 20.38
CA PHE A 194 8.02 -8.39 19.78
C PHE A 194 8.19 -9.58 20.72
N ASN A 195 8.38 -9.31 22.01
CA ASN A 195 8.51 -10.38 23.01
C ASN A 195 7.15 -11.07 23.28
N SER A 196 6.05 -10.32 23.25
CA SER A 196 4.69 -10.85 23.43
C SER A 196 4.25 -11.75 22.27
N ASP A 197 4.74 -11.45 21.06
CA ASP A 197 4.53 -12.23 19.85
C ASP A 197 5.14 -13.64 19.98
N VAL A 198 6.34 -13.75 20.57
CA VAL A 198 6.96 -15.05 20.90
C VAL A 198 6.12 -15.83 21.92
N ALA A 199 5.61 -15.14 22.95
CA ALA A 199 4.76 -15.76 23.96
C ALA A 199 3.44 -16.27 23.37
N LYS A 200 2.84 -15.51 22.45
CA LYS A 200 1.65 -15.91 21.71
C LYS A 200 1.90 -17.15 20.87
N LEU A 201 2.99 -17.20 20.11
CA LEU A 201 3.34 -18.36 19.30
C LEU A 201 3.59 -19.60 20.18
N ALA A 202 4.32 -19.45 21.28
CA ALA A 202 4.54 -20.54 22.24
C ALA A 202 3.22 -21.10 22.78
N ARG A 203 2.24 -20.24 23.08
CA ARG A 203 0.91 -20.68 23.50
C ARG A 203 0.18 -21.45 22.42
N LEU A 204 0.20 -20.96 21.18
CA LEU A 204 -0.43 -21.63 20.05
C LEU A 204 0.20 -23.00 19.78
N LEU A 205 1.52 -23.12 19.89
CA LEU A 205 2.24 -24.40 19.79
C LEU A 205 1.81 -25.37 20.90
N TYR A 206 1.66 -24.89 22.14
CA TYR A 206 1.17 -25.72 23.24
C TYR A 206 -0.26 -26.24 23.02
N ASP A 207 -1.14 -25.38 22.49
CA ASP A 207 -2.53 -25.75 22.23
C ASP A 207 -2.65 -26.73 21.04
N ALA A 208 -1.77 -26.60 20.03
CA ALA A 208 -1.75 -27.44 18.84
C ALA A 208 -1.09 -28.82 19.04
N ASN A 209 -0.18 -28.96 20.02
CA ASN A 209 0.66 -30.15 20.18
C ASN A 209 0.43 -30.85 21.54
N ASP A 210 1.00 -32.06 21.69
CA ASP A 210 0.92 -32.83 22.94
C ASP A 210 2.18 -32.71 23.84
N PHE A 211 2.90 -31.59 23.73
CA PHE A 211 4.01 -31.28 24.63
C PHE A 211 3.57 -31.24 26.09
N GLY A 212 4.50 -31.53 27.01
CA GLY A 212 4.27 -31.39 28.45
C GLY A 212 3.98 -29.94 28.82
N TRP A 213 4.81 -29.03 28.30
CA TRP A 213 4.56 -27.59 28.21
C TRP A 213 5.43 -26.98 27.09
N VAL A 214 5.13 -25.74 26.73
CA VAL A 214 5.97 -24.91 25.87
C VAL A 214 6.38 -23.66 26.66
N ASP A 215 7.68 -23.45 26.83
CA ASP A 215 8.23 -22.27 27.48
C ASP A 215 8.90 -21.34 26.46
N ILE A 216 9.18 -20.11 26.90
CA ILE A 216 9.89 -19.11 26.12
C ILE A 216 11.23 -18.77 26.76
N ALA A 217 12.21 -18.51 25.91
CA ALA A 217 13.50 -17.94 26.29
C ALA A 217 13.95 -16.94 25.23
N PHE A 218 15.01 -16.19 25.53
CA PHE A 218 15.53 -15.18 24.62
C PHE A 218 17.04 -15.24 24.49
N THR A 219 17.56 -14.84 23.32
CA THR A 219 19.01 -14.80 23.08
C THR A 219 19.67 -13.54 23.65
N HIS A 220 18.98 -12.39 23.61
CA HIS A 220 19.52 -11.09 24.01
C HIS A 220 18.43 -10.17 24.62
N GLN A 221 18.87 -9.07 25.25
CA GLN A 221 18.07 -7.91 25.73
C GLN A 221 16.97 -8.16 26.77
N THR A 222 16.47 -9.38 26.89
CA THR A 222 15.41 -9.77 27.83
C THR A 222 15.67 -11.17 28.40
N THR A 223 14.87 -11.57 29.37
CA THR A 223 15.04 -12.81 30.15
C THR A 223 13.72 -13.58 30.19
N PRO A 224 13.75 -14.90 30.42
CA PRO A 224 14.90 -15.73 30.76
C PRO A 224 15.79 -16.09 29.56
N SER A 225 17.08 -16.32 29.80
CA SER A 225 17.94 -17.00 28.84
C SER A 225 17.66 -18.51 28.82
N VAL A 226 18.07 -19.18 27.75
CA VAL A 226 17.92 -20.65 27.63
C VAL A 226 18.61 -21.39 28.78
N ILE A 227 19.81 -20.95 29.17
CA ILE A 227 20.56 -21.58 30.26
C ILE A 227 19.88 -21.36 31.61
N GLU A 228 19.35 -20.15 31.87
CA GLU A 228 18.57 -19.88 33.09
C GLU A 228 17.33 -20.79 33.17
N LEU A 229 16.64 -20.99 32.05
CA LEU A 229 15.46 -21.84 31.98
C LEU A 229 15.82 -23.33 32.21
N LEU A 230 16.88 -23.82 31.56
CA LEU A 230 17.37 -25.20 31.76
C LEU A 230 17.82 -25.44 33.21
N ASN A 231 18.39 -24.44 33.88
CA ASN A 231 18.74 -24.56 35.30
C ASN A 231 17.50 -24.66 36.20
N ARG A 232 16.39 -23.97 35.87
CA ARG A 232 15.10 -24.12 36.59
C ARG A 232 14.53 -25.53 36.45
N TYR A 233 14.78 -26.17 35.32
CA TYR A 233 14.29 -27.53 35.01
C TYR A 233 15.01 -28.64 35.78
N GLN A 234 16.18 -28.39 36.38
CA GLN A 234 16.97 -29.44 37.05
C GLN A 234 16.23 -30.12 38.21
N ASN A 235 15.26 -29.44 38.82
CA ASN A 235 14.45 -29.96 39.92
C ASN A 235 13.13 -30.58 39.45
N LEU A 236 12.90 -30.68 38.14
CA LEU A 236 11.68 -31.20 37.54
C LEU A 236 11.96 -32.56 36.87
N SER A 237 10.97 -33.43 36.78
CA SER A 237 11.10 -34.76 36.18
C SER A 237 11.10 -34.73 34.64
N ILE A 238 11.87 -33.83 34.04
CA ILE A 238 11.98 -33.64 32.59
C ILE A 238 13.16 -34.46 32.06
N LYS A 239 12.94 -35.21 30.98
CA LYS A 239 13.98 -36.02 30.33
C LYS A 239 14.38 -35.49 28.94
N HIS A 240 13.40 -34.96 28.21
CA HIS A 240 13.55 -34.53 26.82
C HIS A 240 13.20 -33.05 26.67
N VAL A 241 14.10 -32.29 26.04
CA VAL A 241 13.90 -30.87 25.76
C VAL A 241 14.18 -30.61 24.28
N ILE A 242 13.25 -29.96 23.59
CA ILE A 242 13.45 -29.45 22.23
C ILE A 242 13.60 -27.94 22.30
N ILE A 243 14.68 -27.40 21.75
CA ILE A 243 14.96 -25.98 21.71
C ILE A 243 14.84 -25.50 20.27
N THR A 244 13.89 -24.60 20.03
CA THR A 244 13.58 -24.09 18.68
C THR A 244 13.86 -22.59 18.61
N PRO A 245 14.91 -22.16 17.89
CA PRO A 245 15.18 -20.75 17.68
C PRO A 245 14.12 -20.14 16.76
N TYR A 246 13.37 -19.17 17.27
CA TYR A 246 12.44 -18.35 16.51
C TYR A 246 13.20 -17.23 15.79
N LEU A 247 14.08 -17.65 14.88
CA LEU A 247 14.95 -16.82 14.06
C LEU A 247 14.82 -17.27 12.61
N LEU A 248 14.78 -16.33 11.66
CA LEU A 248 14.67 -16.68 10.24
C LEU A 248 15.91 -17.43 9.73
N PHE A 249 17.12 -16.99 10.11
CA PHE A 249 18.37 -17.46 9.52
C PHE A 249 19.41 -17.87 10.57
N ASP A 250 20.41 -18.65 10.15
CA ASP A 250 21.53 -19.11 10.99
C ASP A 250 22.62 -18.03 11.15
N GLY A 251 22.23 -16.83 11.59
CA GLY A 251 23.14 -15.71 11.86
C GLY A 251 23.96 -15.88 13.15
N GLN A 252 24.60 -14.79 13.59
CA GLN A 252 25.45 -14.81 14.79
C GLN A 252 24.70 -15.26 16.05
N ALA A 253 23.46 -14.77 16.25
CA ALA A 253 22.64 -15.12 17.42
C ALA A 253 22.35 -16.63 17.48
N TYR A 254 22.03 -17.25 16.34
CA TYR A 254 21.82 -18.70 16.24
C TYR A 254 23.10 -19.48 16.58
N GLN A 255 24.25 -19.08 16.05
CA GLN A 255 25.51 -19.77 16.33
C GLN A 255 25.92 -19.67 17.80
N GLN A 256 25.74 -18.50 18.42
CA GLN A 256 25.99 -18.30 19.85
C GLN A 256 25.09 -19.18 20.70
N LEU A 257 23.77 -19.18 20.41
CA LEU A 257 22.80 -20.03 21.08
C LEU A 257 23.18 -21.52 20.99
N ARG A 258 23.50 -21.99 19.76
CA ARG A 258 23.91 -23.37 19.52
C ARG A 258 25.17 -23.74 20.32
N SER A 259 26.20 -22.90 20.29
CA SER A 259 27.44 -23.14 21.05
C SER A 259 27.20 -23.20 22.56
N GLN A 260 26.29 -22.37 23.08
CA GLN A 260 25.92 -22.39 24.50
C GLN A 260 25.21 -23.69 24.88
N ILE A 261 24.25 -24.14 24.07
CA ILE A 261 23.51 -25.39 24.30
C ILE A 261 24.44 -26.61 24.20
N GLU A 262 25.30 -26.67 23.18
CA GLU A 262 26.26 -27.76 23.00
C GLU A 262 27.24 -27.86 24.18
N SER A 263 27.64 -26.73 24.75
CA SER A 263 28.47 -26.69 25.96
C SER A 263 27.72 -27.20 27.19
N TYR A 264 26.44 -26.81 27.34
CA TYR A 264 25.59 -27.24 28.45
C TYR A 264 25.26 -28.73 28.40
N GLN A 265 24.95 -29.26 27.20
CA GLN A 265 24.58 -30.66 26.97
C GLN A 265 25.63 -31.66 27.50
N ARG A 266 26.92 -31.27 27.50
CA ARG A 266 28.03 -32.12 28.00
C ARG A 266 27.90 -32.49 29.48
N TYR A 267 27.22 -31.66 30.26
CA TYR A 267 27.08 -31.81 31.71
C TYR A 267 25.61 -31.89 32.15
N SER A 268 24.68 -31.92 31.18
CA SER A 268 23.25 -31.87 31.43
C SER A 268 22.67 -33.27 31.65
N PRO A 269 21.70 -33.43 32.59
CA PRO A 269 20.91 -34.65 32.70
C PRO A 269 19.84 -34.78 31.60
N PHE A 270 19.59 -33.72 30.82
CA PHE A 270 18.57 -33.70 29.77
C PHE A 270 19.11 -34.23 28.44
N LYS A 271 18.26 -34.87 27.65
CA LYS A 271 18.51 -35.07 26.21
C LYS A 271 17.93 -33.87 25.47
N ILE A 272 18.80 -32.96 25.03
CA ILE A 272 18.41 -31.73 24.33
C ILE A 272 18.56 -31.94 22.82
N ALA A 273 17.51 -31.62 22.08
CA ALA A 273 17.52 -31.49 20.62
C ALA A 273 17.35 -30.02 20.23
N THR A 274 18.20 -29.51 19.34
CA THR A 274 18.11 -28.13 18.86
C THR A 274 17.70 -28.13 17.40
N THR A 275 16.66 -27.38 17.03
CA THR A 275 16.23 -27.24 15.63
C THR A 275 17.15 -26.26 14.88
N PRO A 276 17.22 -26.33 13.54
CA PRO A 276 17.78 -25.23 12.74
C PRO A 276 16.87 -23.99 12.78
N SER A 277 17.33 -22.88 12.19
CA SER A 277 16.49 -21.70 11.96
C SER A 277 15.32 -21.98 11.00
N LEU A 278 14.32 -21.10 11.02
CA LEU A 278 13.05 -21.31 10.31
C LEU A 278 13.22 -21.41 8.78
N SER A 279 14.25 -20.77 8.21
CA SER A 279 14.54 -20.81 6.77
C SER A 279 14.89 -22.20 6.22
N HIS A 280 15.24 -23.16 7.09
CA HIS A 280 15.51 -24.53 6.68
C HIS A 280 14.25 -25.36 6.46
N SER A 281 13.10 -24.92 7.00
CA SER A 281 11.83 -25.62 6.81
C SER A 281 11.35 -25.46 5.36
N ASP A 282 11.07 -26.58 4.69
CA ASP A 282 10.47 -26.55 3.36
C ASP A 282 9.05 -25.95 3.38
N ASN A 283 8.33 -26.06 4.50
CA ASN A 283 7.01 -25.47 4.67
C ASN A 283 7.06 -23.93 4.52
N LEU A 284 8.18 -23.28 4.84
CA LEU A 284 8.31 -21.84 4.64
C LEU A 284 8.19 -21.45 3.16
N ILE A 285 8.83 -22.20 2.27
CA ILE A 285 8.70 -21.96 0.83
C ILE A 285 7.26 -22.18 0.38
N ASP A 286 6.60 -23.24 0.85
CA ASP A 286 5.22 -23.55 0.46
C ASP A 286 4.23 -22.47 0.95
N VAL A 287 4.42 -21.95 2.17
CA VAL A 287 3.67 -20.78 2.68
C VAL A 287 3.90 -19.56 1.78
N LEU A 288 5.16 -19.23 1.46
CA LEU A 288 5.49 -18.10 0.59
C LEU A 288 4.89 -18.23 -0.82
N LEU A 289 4.84 -19.45 -1.36
CA LEU A 289 4.17 -19.74 -2.64
C LEU A 289 2.65 -19.55 -2.53
N CYS A 290 2.04 -19.97 -1.43
CA CYS A 290 0.61 -19.76 -1.17
C CYS A 290 0.27 -18.27 -1.04
N GLN A 291 1.06 -17.52 -0.27
CA GLN A 291 0.89 -16.08 -0.09
C GLN A 291 1.05 -15.32 -1.40
N HIS A 292 2.05 -15.68 -2.20
CA HIS A 292 2.24 -15.15 -3.54
C HIS A 292 1.03 -15.42 -4.45
N ALA A 293 0.52 -16.65 -4.45
CA ALA A 293 -0.65 -17.02 -5.24
C ALA A 293 -1.93 -16.32 -4.75
N ALA A 294 -2.08 -16.11 -3.44
CA ALA A 294 -3.17 -15.36 -2.85
C ALA A 294 -3.13 -13.88 -3.29
N ALA A 295 -1.97 -13.24 -3.27
CA ALA A 295 -1.80 -11.86 -3.73
C ALA A 295 -2.18 -11.66 -5.20
N LEU A 296 -1.93 -12.65 -6.05
CA LEU A 296 -2.33 -12.60 -7.47
C LEU A 296 -3.84 -12.82 -7.68
N LYS A 297 -4.51 -13.51 -6.76
CA LYS A 297 -5.97 -13.65 -6.76
C LYS A 297 -6.64 -12.41 -6.19
N ASP A 298 -5.96 -11.77 -5.25
CA ASP A 298 -6.42 -10.53 -4.66
C ASP A 298 -6.32 -9.38 -5.66
N ARG A 299 -7.49 -8.86 -6.02
CA ARG A 299 -7.65 -7.71 -6.91
C ARG A 299 -7.74 -6.39 -6.12
N SER A 300 -7.65 -6.42 -4.79
CA SER A 300 -7.74 -5.25 -3.91
C SER A 300 -6.66 -4.20 -4.17
N LEU A 301 -5.56 -4.59 -4.82
CA LEU A 301 -4.42 -3.74 -5.17
C LEU A 301 -4.32 -3.44 -6.67
N LEU A 302 -5.32 -3.85 -7.45
CA LEU A 302 -5.69 -3.02 -8.60
C LEU A 302 -5.92 -1.61 -8.06
N PRO A 303 -5.53 -0.55 -8.80
CA PRO A 303 -5.50 0.82 -8.29
C PRO A 303 -6.78 1.09 -7.48
N VAL A 304 -6.60 1.23 -6.17
CA VAL A 304 -7.66 1.57 -5.23
C VAL A 304 -8.27 2.86 -5.75
N SER A 305 -9.60 3.02 -5.73
CA SER A 305 -10.17 4.31 -6.08
C SER A 305 -9.54 5.37 -5.18
N TRP A 306 -9.29 6.53 -5.76
CA TRP A 306 -8.61 7.64 -5.07
C TRP A 306 -9.28 7.98 -3.73
N GLU A 307 -10.60 7.76 -3.63
CA GLU A 307 -11.44 8.01 -2.45
C GLU A 307 -11.05 7.17 -1.22
N GLU A 308 -10.61 5.92 -1.37
CA GLU A 308 -10.25 5.07 -0.24
C GLU A 308 -8.80 5.33 0.21
N VAL A 309 -7.91 5.66 -0.73
CA VAL A 309 -6.56 6.16 -0.44
C VAL A 309 -6.66 7.48 0.31
N GLU A 310 -7.55 8.37 -0.14
CA GLU A 310 -7.85 9.64 0.53
C GLU A 310 -8.41 9.39 1.94
N ARG A 311 -9.36 8.47 2.14
CA ARG A 311 -9.85 8.12 3.50
C ARG A 311 -8.74 7.63 4.42
N GLN A 312 -7.85 6.76 3.95
CA GLN A 312 -6.74 6.25 4.76
C GLN A 312 -5.69 7.32 5.06
N LEU A 313 -5.32 8.14 4.07
CA LEU A 313 -4.42 9.27 4.27
C LEU A 313 -5.02 10.31 5.20
N VAL A 314 -6.30 10.62 5.06
CA VAL A 314 -7.03 11.53 5.95
C VAL A 314 -7.11 10.95 7.36
N ALA A 315 -7.31 9.64 7.52
CA ALA A 315 -7.27 8.99 8.83
C ALA A 315 -5.87 9.03 9.47
N GLU A 316 -4.79 8.76 8.71
CA GLU A 316 -3.42 8.81 9.20
C GLU A 316 -2.96 10.25 9.49
N LEU A 317 -3.28 11.21 8.62
CA LEU A 317 -2.96 12.63 8.79
C LEU A 317 -3.77 13.25 9.96
N ASN A 318 -5.01 12.83 10.16
CA ASN A 318 -5.83 13.28 11.31
C ASN A 318 -5.44 12.60 12.64
N THR A 319 -4.55 11.59 12.63
CA THR A 319 -3.99 11.01 13.86
C THR A 319 -2.66 11.66 14.31
N HIS A 320 -2.10 12.58 13.51
CA HIS A 320 -0.81 13.23 13.81
C HIS A 320 -0.87 14.32 14.89
N ASP A 321 -2.03 14.56 15.51
CA ASP A 321 -2.16 15.56 16.60
C ASP A 321 -1.90 14.99 18.00
N LYS A 322 -1.37 13.76 18.12
CA LYS A 322 -0.90 13.21 19.40
C LYS A 322 0.61 13.28 19.49
N PHE A 323 1.07 14.44 19.95
CA PHE A 323 2.40 14.64 20.54
C PHE A 323 2.77 13.45 21.44
N ARG A 324 3.75 12.63 21.03
CA ARG A 324 4.32 11.57 21.89
C ARG A 324 5.22 12.25 22.93
N PRO A 325 4.98 12.12 24.24
CA PRO A 325 5.84 12.73 25.25
C PRO A 325 7.27 12.18 25.13
N GLY A 326 8.24 13.05 24.85
CA GLY A 326 9.68 12.71 24.88
C GLY A 326 10.43 12.74 23.55
N GLN A 327 9.78 13.02 22.41
CA GLN A 327 10.51 13.36 21.18
C GLN A 327 10.90 14.85 21.18
N PRO A 328 12.16 15.21 20.86
CA PRO A 328 12.52 16.61 20.64
C PRO A 328 11.70 17.16 19.46
N PRO A 329 11.33 18.46 19.49
CA PRO A 329 10.60 19.08 18.39
C PRO A 329 11.39 18.91 17.08
N PRO A 330 10.69 18.79 15.93
CA PRO A 330 11.36 18.71 14.64
C PRO A 330 12.31 19.90 14.46
N ASP A 331 13.48 19.62 13.87
CA ASP A 331 14.55 20.57 13.64
C ASP A 331 14.03 21.82 12.90
N GLU A 332 14.15 22.99 13.56
CA GLU A 332 13.65 24.28 13.07
C GLU A 332 14.24 24.60 11.68
N ASP A 333 15.50 24.21 11.43
CA ASP A 333 16.16 24.41 10.13
C ASP A 333 15.52 23.56 9.03
N ALA A 334 15.07 22.34 9.33
CA ALA A 334 14.36 21.50 8.38
C ALA A 334 12.99 22.08 8.03
N PHE A 335 12.31 22.67 9.02
CA PHE A 335 11.04 23.36 8.82
C PHE A 335 11.19 24.61 7.95
N GLN A 336 12.21 25.44 8.22
CA GLN A 336 12.52 26.63 7.41
C GLN A 336 12.92 26.26 5.98
N GLN A 337 13.69 25.18 5.77
CA GLN A 337 14.03 24.70 4.43
C GLN A 337 12.81 24.19 3.66
N LEU A 338 11.86 23.54 4.35
CA LEU A 338 10.61 23.10 3.73
C LEU A 338 9.72 24.30 3.37
N ALA A 339 9.59 25.26 4.28
CA ALA A 339 8.84 26.50 4.05
C ALA A 339 9.38 27.26 2.84
N ALA A 340 10.72 27.40 2.72
CA ALA A 340 11.34 28.06 1.58
C ALA A 340 11.12 27.30 0.25
N LYS A 341 11.08 25.96 0.28
CA LYS A 341 10.76 25.14 -0.91
C LYS A 341 9.31 25.29 -1.33
N ILE A 342 8.38 25.33 -0.37
CA ILE A 342 6.96 25.58 -0.62
C ILE A 342 6.77 26.98 -1.21
N ASP A 343 7.38 27.99 -0.60
CA ASP A 343 7.32 29.37 -1.08
C ASP A 343 7.86 29.54 -2.51
N ALA A 344 8.91 28.78 -2.87
CA ALA A 344 9.48 28.80 -4.20
C ALA A 344 8.52 28.31 -5.30
N ILE A 345 7.65 27.34 -4.99
CA ILE A 345 6.72 26.72 -5.95
C ILE A 345 5.34 27.39 -6.01
N LEU A 346 5.01 28.23 -5.03
CA LEU A 346 3.77 29.00 -5.05
C LEU A 346 3.78 30.11 -6.12
N PRO A 347 2.63 30.47 -6.69
CA PRO A 347 2.53 31.63 -7.59
C PRO A 347 2.99 32.93 -6.87
N PRO A 348 3.52 33.93 -7.61
CA PRO A 348 4.11 35.14 -7.04
C PRO A 348 3.23 35.88 -6.02
N ARG A 349 1.91 35.84 -6.19
CA ARG A 349 0.95 36.51 -5.31
C ARG A 349 0.81 35.87 -3.92
N TYR A 350 1.25 34.61 -3.75
CA TYR A 350 1.13 33.83 -2.51
C TYR A 350 2.46 33.64 -1.77
N LYS A 351 3.57 34.07 -2.37
CA LYS A 351 4.88 33.97 -1.74
C LYS A 351 4.93 34.86 -0.49
N GLY A 352 5.32 34.28 0.65
CA GLY A 352 5.42 34.93 1.94
C GLY A 352 4.08 35.24 2.62
N ARG A 353 2.94 34.77 2.08
CA ARG A 353 1.58 35.09 2.55
C ARG A 353 0.76 33.88 2.98
N THR A 354 1.38 32.73 3.22
CA THR A 354 0.67 31.48 3.60
C THR A 354 -0.12 31.59 4.90
N ALA A 355 0.23 32.52 5.80
CA ALA A 355 -0.50 32.78 7.04
C ALA A 355 -1.77 33.63 6.84
N ASP A 356 -1.90 34.31 5.70
CA ASP A 356 -3.05 35.16 5.37
C ASP A 356 -4.16 34.39 4.64
N VAL A 357 -3.87 33.16 4.18
CA VAL A 357 -4.79 32.34 3.38
C VAL A 357 -5.59 31.41 4.30
N SER A 358 -6.91 31.57 4.30
CA SER A 358 -7.82 30.71 5.08
C SER A 358 -7.91 29.30 4.49
N ALA A 359 -7.79 28.28 5.34
CA ALA A 359 -8.01 26.87 4.99
C ALA A 359 -9.46 26.40 5.21
N ALA A 360 -10.38 27.31 5.54
CA ALA A 360 -11.77 26.96 5.81
C ALA A 360 -12.51 26.53 4.51
N PRO A 361 -13.33 25.46 4.53
CA PRO A 361 -14.10 25.05 3.37
C PRO A 361 -15.19 26.08 3.03
N MET A 362 -15.25 26.51 1.76
CA MET A 362 -16.32 27.40 1.27
C MET A 362 -17.47 26.63 0.63
N ALA A 363 -18.68 27.21 0.73
CA ALA A 363 -19.86 26.73 0.02
C ALA A 363 -19.75 27.03 -1.49
N ALA A 364 -20.48 26.28 -2.32
CA ALA A 364 -20.54 26.57 -3.74
C ALA A 364 -21.19 27.94 -3.96
N ALA A 365 -20.54 28.84 -4.71
CA ALA A 365 -21.11 30.13 -5.08
C ALA A 365 -22.41 29.92 -5.86
N ASP A 366 -23.46 30.71 -5.60
CA ASP A 366 -24.71 30.62 -6.35
C ASP A 366 -24.54 31.09 -7.81
N LEU A 367 -25.48 30.72 -8.70
CA LEU A 367 -25.48 31.25 -10.06
C LEU A 367 -25.89 32.73 -10.05
N VAL A 368 -25.13 33.56 -10.76
CA VAL A 368 -25.45 34.97 -11.01
C VAL A 368 -26.10 35.07 -12.38
N PHE A 369 -27.14 35.89 -12.50
CA PHE A 369 -27.89 36.11 -13.74
C PHE A 369 -27.81 37.58 -14.14
N ASP A 370 -27.72 37.84 -15.44
CA ASP A 370 -27.75 39.20 -16.02
C ASP A 370 -29.18 39.74 -16.19
N ASP A 371 -29.29 40.96 -16.70
CA ASP A 371 -30.57 41.65 -16.93
C ASP A 371 -31.47 40.95 -17.98
N ASP A 372 -30.87 40.14 -18.86
CA ASP A 372 -31.57 39.36 -19.88
C ASP A 372 -32.05 38.00 -19.33
N GLY A 373 -31.65 37.65 -18.11
CA GLY A 373 -32.02 36.41 -17.42
C GLY A 373 -31.11 35.22 -17.74
N ASP A 374 -29.99 35.46 -18.44
CA ASP A 374 -28.97 34.47 -18.74
C ASP A 374 -27.92 34.41 -17.63
N VAL A 375 -27.20 33.28 -17.53
CA VAL A 375 -26.18 33.11 -16.48
C VAL A 375 -24.97 34.00 -16.78
N ALA A 376 -24.60 34.90 -15.87
CA ALA A 376 -23.42 35.77 -16.00
C ALA A 376 -22.16 35.03 -15.54
N TRP A 377 -21.64 34.11 -16.37
CA TRP A 377 -20.55 33.19 -16.02
C TRP A 377 -19.25 33.87 -15.54
N ASP A 378 -18.95 35.05 -16.07
CA ASP A 378 -17.81 35.90 -15.72
C ASP A 378 -17.98 36.65 -14.38
N GLN A 379 -19.20 36.70 -13.85
CA GLN A 379 -19.55 37.39 -12.60
C GLN A 379 -19.84 36.42 -11.43
N ILE A 380 -19.82 35.11 -11.68
CA ILE A 380 -20.00 34.08 -10.64
C ILE A 380 -18.82 34.04 -9.67
N PHE A 381 -17.63 34.47 -10.11
CA PHE A 381 -16.39 34.36 -9.35
C PHE A 381 -16.00 35.72 -8.72
N GLY A 382 -15.47 35.70 -7.49
CA GLY A 382 -14.82 36.88 -6.89
C GLY A 382 -15.74 37.91 -6.21
N VAL A 383 -16.96 37.54 -5.83
CA VAL A 383 -17.90 38.43 -5.10
C VAL A 383 -17.30 38.99 -3.79
N ASP A 384 -16.31 38.29 -3.22
CA ASP A 384 -15.72 38.62 -1.91
C ASP A 384 -14.48 39.54 -1.98
N ASP A 385 -13.89 39.78 -3.17
CA ASP A 385 -12.76 40.71 -3.36
C ASP A 385 -12.86 41.50 -4.69
N PRO A 386 -13.19 42.80 -4.66
CA PRO A 386 -13.28 43.66 -5.84
C PRO A 386 -11.96 43.82 -6.62
N ASN A 387 -10.82 43.52 -6.00
CA ASN A 387 -9.51 43.59 -6.63
C ASN A 387 -9.06 42.25 -7.21
N ASN A 388 -9.81 41.16 -6.98
CA ASN A 388 -9.40 39.82 -7.31
C ASN A 388 -10.62 38.93 -7.68
N PRO A 389 -11.06 38.98 -8.95
CA PRO A 389 -12.33 38.41 -9.40
C PRO A 389 -12.37 36.86 -9.44
N PHE A 390 -11.36 36.17 -8.90
CA PHE A 390 -11.34 34.72 -8.82
C PHE A 390 -10.99 34.29 -7.39
N CYS A 391 -11.86 33.48 -6.78
CA CYS A 391 -11.79 33.08 -5.38
C CYS A 391 -10.39 32.59 -4.99
N GLU A 392 -9.81 33.13 -3.90
CA GLU A 392 -8.47 32.76 -3.41
C GLU A 392 -8.31 31.25 -3.11
N LEU A 393 -9.42 30.51 -2.99
CA LEU A 393 -9.45 29.05 -2.82
C LEU A 393 -9.50 28.24 -4.12
N ALA A 394 -9.64 28.89 -5.28
CA ALA A 394 -9.33 28.21 -6.53
C ALA A 394 -7.91 27.66 -6.51
N LEU A 395 -7.01 28.27 -5.72
CA LEU A 395 -5.62 27.85 -5.51
C LEU A 395 -5.42 26.71 -4.50
N ALA A 396 -6.27 26.62 -3.46
CA ALA A 396 -6.16 25.64 -2.38
C ALA A 396 -7.00 24.38 -2.61
N GLY A 397 -7.68 24.28 -3.76
CA GLY A 397 -8.54 23.16 -4.10
C GLY A 397 -9.88 23.25 -3.39
N GLY A 398 -10.81 24.04 -3.92
CA GLY A 398 -12.23 23.80 -3.67
C GLY A 398 -12.60 22.35 -4.01
N PRO A 399 -13.55 21.72 -3.29
CA PRO A 399 -13.86 20.31 -3.44
C PRO A 399 -14.24 19.99 -4.89
N ALA A 400 -13.69 18.91 -5.44
CA ALA A 400 -14.01 18.40 -6.77
C ALA A 400 -15.53 18.21 -6.94
N HIS A 401 -16.00 18.04 -8.17
CA HIS A 401 -17.39 17.67 -8.42
C HIS A 401 -17.79 16.50 -7.50
N ARG A 402 -18.78 16.73 -6.62
CA ARG A 402 -19.20 15.76 -5.61
C ARG A 402 -20.02 14.66 -6.29
N GLY A 403 -19.52 13.43 -6.30
CA GLY A 403 -20.26 12.26 -6.79
C GLY A 403 -19.50 11.47 -7.85
N GLU A 404 -20.24 10.89 -8.79
CA GLU A 404 -19.71 10.09 -9.89
C GLU A 404 -18.95 10.95 -10.92
N LEU A 405 -17.99 10.34 -11.62
CA LEU A 405 -17.23 10.97 -12.71
C LEU A 405 -18.21 11.55 -13.74
N LEU A 406 -18.08 12.83 -14.08
CA LEU A 406 -18.90 13.42 -15.14
C LEU A 406 -18.42 12.90 -16.50
N GLU A 407 -19.17 11.96 -17.06
CA GLU A 407 -18.86 11.27 -18.31
C GLU A 407 -19.72 11.79 -19.49
N PRO A 408 -19.25 11.63 -20.74
CA PRO A 408 -20.07 11.92 -21.90
C PRO A 408 -21.27 10.94 -21.97
N PRO A 409 -22.47 11.38 -22.36
CA PRO A 409 -23.57 10.47 -22.62
C PRO A 409 -23.33 9.59 -23.86
N LEU A 410 -24.16 8.57 -24.05
CA LEU A 410 -24.11 7.75 -25.26
C LEU A 410 -24.51 8.58 -26.48
N ALA A 411 -23.82 8.36 -27.61
CA ALA A 411 -24.08 9.10 -28.85
C ALA A 411 -25.54 8.97 -29.37
N ALA A 412 -26.20 7.87 -29.04
CA ALA A 412 -27.61 7.64 -29.38
C ALA A 412 -28.55 8.62 -28.65
N ASP A 413 -28.25 8.97 -27.41
CA ASP A 413 -29.06 9.88 -26.59
C ASP A 413 -28.95 11.32 -27.12
N CYS A 414 -27.73 11.74 -27.48
CA CYS A 414 -27.47 13.01 -28.15
C CYS A 414 -28.21 13.12 -29.49
N SER A 415 -28.29 12.02 -30.24
CA SER A 415 -28.99 11.98 -31.54
C SER A 415 -30.51 12.06 -31.37
N THR A 416 -31.05 11.43 -30.32
CA THR A 416 -32.50 11.40 -30.02
C THR A 416 -33.00 12.74 -29.50
N ALA A 417 -32.16 13.50 -28.81
CA ALA A 417 -32.48 14.81 -28.23
C ALA A 417 -31.61 15.94 -28.82
N ALA A 418 -31.38 15.93 -30.13
CA ALA A 418 -30.45 16.83 -30.82
C ALA A 418 -30.66 18.34 -30.52
N GLY A 419 -31.92 18.79 -30.39
CA GLY A 419 -32.24 20.18 -30.06
C GLY A 419 -31.82 20.59 -28.63
N LYS A 420 -32.02 19.70 -27.65
CA LYS A 420 -31.56 19.93 -26.27
C LYS A 420 -30.05 19.87 -26.18
N TYR A 421 -29.44 18.91 -26.88
CA TYR A 421 -27.99 18.77 -26.94
C TYR A 421 -27.33 20.03 -27.53
N ALA A 422 -27.88 20.60 -28.61
CA ALA A 422 -27.39 21.85 -29.19
C ALA A 422 -27.50 23.04 -28.22
N ALA A 423 -28.58 23.14 -27.44
CA ALA A 423 -28.73 24.18 -26.43
C ALA A 423 -27.69 24.06 -25.30
N VAL A 424 -27.41 22.83 -24.85
CA VAL A 424 -26.36 22.57 -23.85
C VAL A 424 -24.97 22.92 -24.38
N LEU A 425 -24.67 22.54 -25.63
CA LEU A 425 -23.40 22.90 -26.26
C LEU A 425 -23.22 24.42 -26.33
N ALA A 426 -24.25 25.14 -26.78
CA ALA A 426 -24.23 26.60 -26.88
C ALA A 426 -23.99 27.28 -25.52
N GLU A 427 -24.59 26.74 -24.46
CA GLU A 427 -24.43 27.31 -23.12
C GLU A 427 -23.06 27.02 -22.49
N ILE A 428 -22.53 25.81 -22.67
CA ILE A 428 -21.16 25.48 -22.23
C ILE A 428 -20.15 26.34 -23.02
N GLU A 429 -20.35 26.49 -24.33
CA GLU A 429 -19.53 27.36 -25.17
C GLU A 429 -19.54 28.80 -24.68
N ARG A 430 -20.73 29.35 -24.41
CA ARG A 430 -20.89 30.70 -23.87
C ARG A 430 -20.13 30.87 -22.56
N GLY A 431 -20.30 29.95 -21.62
CA GLY A 431 -19.62 30.00 -20.31
C GLY A 431 -18.10 29.91 -20.41
N ILE A 432 -17.58 28.96 -21.20
CA ILE A 432 -16.13 28.80 -21.41
C ILE A 432 -15.55 30.04 -22.10
N HIS A 433 -16.22 30.56 -23.11
CA HIS A 433 -15.76 31.73 -23.84
C HIS A 433 -15.77 33.01 -22.98
N MET A 434 -16.82 33.24 -22.19
CA MET A 434 -16.92 34.40 -21.29
C MET A 434 -15.78 34.46 -20.29
N ILE A 435 -15.35 33.30 -19.76
CA ILE A 435 -14.33 33.27 -18.70
C ILE A 435 -12.91 33.18 -19.25
N THR A 436 -12.70 32.36 -20.29
CA THR A 436 -11.35 32.02 -20.76
C THR A 436 -11.00 32.68 -22.10
N GLY A 437 -11.99 33.16 -22.85
CA GLY A 437 -11.82 33.62 -24.23
C GLY A 437 -11.42 32.53 -25.23
N LEU A 438 -11.25 31.27 -24.81
CA LEU A 438 -10.82 30.19 -25.68
C LEU A 438 -11.90 29.84 -26.72
N PRO A 439 -11.52 29.50 -27.96
CA PRO A 439 -12.46 29.04 -28.96
C PRO A 439 -12.98 27.64 -28.63
N VAL A 440 -14.26 27.40 -28.90
CA VAL A 440 -14.83 26.05 -28.90
C VAL A 440 -14.78 25.45 -30.30
N VAL A 441 -14.52 24.15 -30.36
CA VAL A 441 -14.49 23.38 -31.61
C VAL A 441 -15.49 22.23 -31.57
N SER A 442 -16.14 21.97 -32.71
CA SER A 442 -17.09 20.87 -32.85
C SER A 442 -16.38 19.52 -32.79
N SER A 443 -16.94 18.59 -32.02
CA SER A 443 -16.48 17.19 -32.00
C SER A 443 -17.16 16.38 -33.11
N ASN A 444 -16.39 15.48 -33.74
CA ASN A 444 -16.92 14.47 -34.66
C ASN A 444 -17.64 13.32 -33.93
N ALA A 445 -17.54 13.26 -32.60
CA ALA A 445 -18.23 12.31 -31.75
C ALA A 445 -19.29 13.04 -30.90
N PRO A 446 -20.59 12.71 -31.01
CA PRO A 446 -21.62 13.28 -30.15
C PRO A 446 -21.32 12.99 -28.67
N GLY A 447 -21.77 13.87 -27.78
CA GLY A 447 -21.49 13.79 -26.34
C GLY A 447 -20.31 14.62 -25.88
N TRP A 448 -19.68 15.38 -26.79
CA TRP A 448 -18.45 16.12 -26.51
C TRP A 448 -18.50 17.55 -27.03
N ILE A 449 -17.87 18.47 -26.30
CA ILE A 449 -17.58 19.84 -26.71
C ILE A 449 -16.07 20.08 -26.66
N GLY A 450 -15.48 20.55 -27.76
CA GLY A 450 -14.04 20.78 -27.84
C GLY A 450 -13.67 22.20 -27.41
N VAL A 451 -12.54 22.38 -26.74
CA VAL A 451 -11.95 23.67 -26.38
C VAL A 451 -10.55 23.72 -26.97
N GLN A 452 -10.31 24.69 -27.83
CA GLN A 452 -9.03 24.93 -28.47
C GLN A 452 -8.10 25.62 -27.48
N CYS A 453 -6.97 24.97 -27.17
CA CYS A 453 -5.92 25.55 -26.34
C CYS A 453 -4.84 26.20 -27.21
N ASP A 454 -4.06 27.11 -26.64
CA ASP A 454 -2.99 27.82 -27.37
C ASP A 454 -1.79 26.92 -27.73
N SER A 455 -1.67 25.77 -27.07
CA SER A 455 -0.58 24.81 -27.31
C SER A 455 -0.93 23.42 -26.81
N GLU A 456 -0.20 22.41 -27.30
CA GLU A 456 -0.30 21.04 -26.77
C GLU A 456 0.07 20.97 -25.28
N ALA A 457 1.00 21.81 -24.82
CA ALA A 457 1.39 21.86 -23.41
C ALA A 457 0.23 22.33 -22.52
N MET A 458 -0.50 23.35 -22.96
CA MET A 458 -1.71 23.83 -22.31
C MET A 458 -2.78 22.75 -22.29
N ALA A 459 -3.04 22.12 -23.42
CA ALA A 459 -4.04 21.05 -23.52
C ALA A 459 -3.71 19.86 -22.60
N ILE A 460 -2.43 19.45 -22.51
CA ILE A 460 -1.98 18.39 -21.59
C ILE A 460 -2.17 18.80 -20.13
N TRP A 461 -1.83 20.05 -19.80
CA TRP A 461 -1.96 20.56 -18.43
C TRP A 461 -3.44 20.64 -18.02
N LEU A 462 -4.29 21.26 -18.86
CA LEU A 462 -5.72 21.41 -18.59
C LEU A 462 -6.40 20.06 -18.49
N MET A 463 -6.14 19.13 -19.42
CA MET A 463 -6.68 17.77 -19.35
C MET A 463 -6.36 17.10 -18.01
N ARG A 464 -5.11 17.18 -17.54
CA ARG A 464 -4.72 16.55 -16.27
C ARG A 464 -5.39 17.22 -15.07
N ALA A 465 -5.46 18.55 -15.07
CA ALA A 465 -6.04 19.29 -13.97
C ALA A 465 -7.57 19.09 -13.88
N ILE A 466 -8.27 19.07 -15.03
CA ILE A 466 -9.72 18.88 -15.10
C ILE A 466 -10.11 17.44 -14.70
N ILE A 467 -9.32 16.43 -15.07
CA ILE A 467 -9.57 15.03 -14.65
C ILE A 467 -9.48 14.88 -13.13
N VAL A 468 -8.56 15.58 -12.47
CA VAL A 468 -8.43 15.57 -10.99
C VAL A 468 -9.66 16.16 -10.30
N GLU A 469 -10.46 16.95 -11.02
CA GLU A 469 -11.67 17.59 -10.51
C GLU A 469 -12.95 16.78 -10.83
N ASN A 470 -12.80 15.49 -11.18
CA ASN A 470 -13.86 14.54 -11.51
C ASN A 470 -14.68 14.86 -12.77
N VAL A 471 -14.06 15.46 -13.79
CA VAL A 471 -14.66 15.63 -15.12
C VAL A 471 -13.83 14.87 -16.16
N MET A 472 -14.48 14.00 -16.94
CA MET A 472 -13.79 13.23 -17.98
C MET A 472 -13.30 14.17 -19.08
N VAL A 473 -12.05 13.98 -19.54
CA VAL A 473 -11.49 14.79 -20.62
C VAL A 473 -10.81 13.88 -21.65
N ARG A 474 -11.14 14.10 -22.92
CA ARG A 474 -10.40 13.55 -24.05
C ARG A 474 -9.52 14.65 -24.65
N ARG A 475 -8.36 14.32 -25.20
CA ARG A 475 -7.49 15.30 -25.87
C ARG A 475 -7.06 14.81 -27.23
N GLU A 476 -7.08 15.72 -28.21
CA GLU A 476 -6.46 15.54 -29.52
C GLU A 476 -5.59 16.75 -29.82
N ARG A 477 -4.26 16.56 -29.84
CA ARG A 477 -3.28 17.65 -30.00
C ARG A 477 -3.52 18.77 -28.97
N ASP A 478 -3.80 19.98 -29.44
CA ASP A 478 -4.05 21.20 -28.69
C ASP A 478 -5.54 21.42 -28.39
N VAL A 479 -6.40 20.44 -28.66
CA VAL A 479 -7.83 20.48 -28.32
C VAL A 479 -8.12 19.53 -27.16
N ILE A 480 -8.83 20.01 -26.14
CA ILE A 480 -9.46 19.17 -25.11
C ILE A 480 -10.95 19.04 -25.40
N TYR A 481 -11.55 17.91 -25.10
CA TYR A 481 -12.97 17.63 -25.26
C TYR A 481 -13.57 17.31 -23.90
N LEU A 482 -14.61 18.06 -23.55
CA LEU A 482 -15.36 17.96 -22.31
C LEU A 482 -16.72 17.30 -22.59
N PRO A 483 -17.30 16.57 -21.62
CA PRO A 483 -18.59 15.93 -21.80
C PRO A 483 -19.67 16.98 -21.99
N ALA A 484 -20.63 16.70 -22.87
CA ALA A 484 -21.82 17.54 -23.04
C ALA A 484 -22.99 16.62 -23.40
N GLY A 485 -24.08 16.71 -22.66
CA GLY A 485 -25.24 15.86 -22.88
C GLY A 485 -26.57 16.59 -22.87
N PRO A 486 -27.60 16.06 -23.57
CA PRO A 486 -28.91 16.70 -23.66
C PRO A 486 -29.65 16.84 -22.31
N ASP A 487 -29.24 16.07 -21.30
CA ASP A 487 -29.82 16.09 -19.95
C ASP A 487 -29.02 16.94 -18.96
N PHE A 488 -27.93 17.59 -19.40
CA PHE A 488 -27.09 18.41 -18.53
C PHE A 488 -27.83 19.69 -18.14
N THR A 489 -27.76 20.03 -16.86
CA THR A 489 -28.48 21.15 -16.27
C THR A 489 -27.55 22.30 -15.91
N LEU A 490 -28.08 23.53 -15.93
CA LEU A 490 -27.34 24.73 -15.55
C LEU A 490 -26.75 24.66 -14.14
N LYS A 491 -27.49 24.11 -13.17
CA LYS A 491 -27.09 24.12 -11.75
C LYS A 491 -26.04 23.06 -11.41
N ASN A 492 -25.93 22.00 -12.20
CA ASN A 492 -25.06 20.85 -11.92
C ASN A 492 -23.97 20.72 -12.99
N GLU A 493 -24.23 19.96 -14.05
CA GLU A 493 -23.20 19.50 -14.99
C GLU A 493 -22.57 20.66 -15.76
N ILE A 494 -23.39 21.58 -16.30
CA ILE A 494 -22.90 22.74 -17.07
C ILE A 494 -22.03 23.64 -16.18
N LYS A 495 -22.52 23.99 -14.98
CA LYS A 495 -21.74 24.77 -14.02
C LYS A 495 -20.43 24.11 -13.64
N SER A 496 -20.42 22.80 -13.49
CA SER A 496 -19.22 22.05 -13.13
C SER A 496 -18.17 22.10 -14.24
N ILE A 497 -18.59 21.90 -15.50
CA ILE A 497 -17.72 22.00 -16.69
C ILE A 497 -17.15 23.41 -16.85
N VAL A 498 -17.98 24.43 -16.72
CA VAL A 498 -17.55 25.82 -16.86
C VAL A 498 -16.60 26.22 -15.71
N THR A 499 -16.94 25.85 -14.48
CA THR A 499 -16.14 26.16 -13.28
C THR A 499 -14.77 25.48 -13.31
N VAL A 500 -14.71 24.20 -13.67
CA VAL A 500 -13.45 23.46 -13.72
C VAL A 500 -12.54 23.99 -14.83
N THR A 501 -13.12 24.34 -15.98
CA THR A 501 -12.37 24.92 -17.11
C THR A 501 -11.81 26.29 -16.71
N ALA A 502 -12.60 27.13 -16.04
CA ALA A 502 -12.16 28.42 -15.51
C ALA A 502 -11.01 28.27 -14.51
N LYS A 503 -11.19 27.39 -13.50
CA LYS A 503 -10.20 27.15 -12.44
C LYS A 503 -8.87 26.72 -13.03
N THR A 504 -8.90 25.70 -13.86
CA THR A 504 -7.70 25.11 -14.47
C THR A 504 -7.04 26.10 -15.44
N TRP A 505 -7.80 26.80 -16.27
CA TRP A 505 -7.25 27.83 -17.16
C TRP A 505 -6.57 28.97 -16.41
N HIS A 506 -7.15 29.47 -15.31
CA HIS A 506 -6.57 30.54 -14.52
C HIS A 506 -5.20 30.14 -13.93
N TYR A 507 -5.10 28.92 -13.38
CA TYR A 507 -3.83 28.36 -12.90
C TYR A 507 -2.77 28.32 -14.00
N TRP A 508 -3.14 27.86 -15.20
CA TRP A 508 -2.22 27.80 -16.32
C TRP A 508 -1.65 29.18 -16.67
N ILE A 509 -2.51 30.21 -16.74
CA ILE A 509 -2.09 31.59 -17.04
C ILE A 509 -1.18 32.15 -15.94
N GLU A 510 -1.52 31.95 -14.67
CA GLU A 510 -0.68 32.41 -13.57
C GLU A 510 0.71 31.76 -13.57
N HIS A 511 0.79 30.46 -13.85
CA HIS A 511 2.06 29.75 -13.92
C HIS A 511 2.86 30.06 -15.19
N ILE A 512 2.21 30.28 -16.34
CA ILE A 512 2.90 30.73 -17.57
C ILE A 512 3.45 32.14 -17.41
N SER A 513 2.71 33.04 -16.76
CA SER A 513 3.18 34.42 -16.51
C SER A 513 4.49 34.42 -15.72
N TYR A 514 4.64 33.47 -14.80
CA TYR A 514 5.87 33.25 -14.05
C TYR A 514 7.03 32.68 -14.91
N GLN A 515 6.77 31.72 -15.81
CA GLN A 515 7.81 31.20 -16.71
C GLN A 515 8.27 32.23 -17.74
N THR A 516 7.35 33.03 -18.29
CA THR A 516 7.70 34.12 -19.21
C THR A 516 8.50 35.21 -18.51
N LEU A 517 8.13 35.58 -17.26
CA LEU A 517 8.90 36.53 -16.44
C LEU A 517 10.29 35.99 -16.06
N LEU A 518 10.41 34.70 -15.71
CA LEU A 518 11.71 34.06 -15.44
C LEU A 518 12.59 33.98 -16.69
N THR A 519 12.01 33.75 -17.85
CA THR A 519 12.74 33.67 -19.13
C THR A 519 13.17 35.07 -19.58
N ALA A 520 12.33 36.09 -19.42
CA ALA A 520 12.69 37.49 -19.63
C ALA A 520 13.76 37.99 -18.64
N ALA A 521 13.67 37.61 -17.36
CA ALA A 521 14.68 37.93 -16.35
C ALA A 521 16.04 37.26 -16.63
N LYS A 522 16.04 35.99 -17.09
CA LYS A 522 17.27 35.28 -17.51
C LYS A 522 17.88 35.89 -18.78
N SER A 523 17.06 36.31 -19.75
CA SER A 523 17.54 37.02 -20.94
C SER A 523 18.08 38.42 -20.63
N SER A 524 17.50 39.13 -19.64
CA SER A 524 18.00 40.43 -19.16
C SER A 524 19.32 40.31 -18.38
N MET A 525 19.51 39.21 -17.63
CA MET A 525 20.79 38.92 -16.96
C MET A 525 21.90 38.52 -17.95
N ASN A 526 21.58 37.78 -19.01
CA ASN A 526 22.55 37.39 -20.03
C ASN A 526 22.90 38.51 -21.04
N GLY A 527 22.09 39.57 -21.12
CA GLY A 527 22.31 40.71 -22.02
C GLY A 527 23.16 41.86 -21.43
N LYS A 528 23.66 41.73 -20.19
CA LYS A 528 24.49 42.76 -19.52
C LYS A 528 25.99 42.41 -19.44
N THR A 529 26.42 41.36 -20.14
CA THR A 529 27.84 41.07 -20.35
C THR A 529 28.14 41.03 -21.85
N ALA A 530 28.31 42.21 -22.44
CA ALA A 530 29.01 42.43 -23.69
C ALA A 530 29.71 43.79 -23.62
#